data_AF-A0A4Q6ESE7-F1
#
_entry.id   AF-A0A4Q6ESE7-F1
#
_cell.length_a   1.000
_cell.length_b   1.000
_cell.length_c   1.000
_cell.angle_alpha   90.00
_cell.angle_beta   90.00
_cell.angle_gamma   90.00
#
_symmetry.space_group_name_H-M   'P 1'
#
loop_
_entity.id
_entity.type
_entity.pdbx_description
1 polymer ?
#
loop_
_entity_poly.entity_id
_entity_poly.type
_entity_poly.pdbx_seq_one_letter_code
_entity_poly.pdbx_strand_id
1 'polypeptide(L)'
;RTGMRVGNDTYAEENDSYGATTIRNRHAKVSGSTVKIRFRGKSGVAHDLKLNHARLAKVIRRCQDLPGQELFAYEDEQGKVHDVGSADVNEYLREACGDRVTAKDIRTWVGSVRAIEALWKLGKVNYEELTKKALKERECSVIKGAAEFLGNTVAVCRKYYVHPGVFEADRAGNIHVPRAVGKSGGLAPAEKMLLNLLRKKKVCERRAA
;
A
#
# COMPACT_ATOMS: atom_id res chain seq x y z
N ARG A 1 -2.21 3.04 3.33
CA ARG A 1 -3.16 4.14 2.99
C ARG A 1 -3.16 4.54 1.51
N THR A 2 -2.02 4.62 0.80
CA THR A 2 -1.96 4.99 -0.64
C THR A 2 -1.45 3.87 -1.55
N GLY A 3 -0.50 3.05 -1.08
CA GLY A 3 0.06 1.95 -1.87
C GLY A 3 0.88 2.41 -3.09
N MET A 4 1.35 3.66 -3.13
CA MET A 4 2.16 4.17 -4.24
C MET A 4 3.44 3.34 -4.43
N ARG A 5 3.94 3.27 -5.67
CA ARG A 5 5.30 2.80 -5.93
C ARG A 5 6.27 3.87 -5.45
N VAL A 6 7.40 3.48 -4.87
CA VAL A 6 8.45 4.44 -4.50
C VAL A 6 8.94 5.19 -5.76
N GLY A 7 9.13 4.49 -6.88
CA GLY A 7 9.64 5.11 -8.11
C GLY A 7 11.15 4.96 -8.19
N ASN A 8 11.71 5.20 -9.37
CA ASN A 8 13.14 5.34 -9.62
C ASN A 8 13.27 6.43 -10.69
N ASP A 9 14.19 7.35 -10.47
CA ASP A 9 14.38 8.60 -11.24
C ASP A 9 14.65 8.30 -12.71
N THR A 10 15.41 7.23 -13.03
CA THR A 10 15.70 6.81 -14.41
C THR A 10 14.42 6.53 -15.22
N TYR A 11 13.36 6.03 -14.57
CA TYR A 11 12.10 5.72 -15.26
C TYR A 11 11.15 6.90 -15.38
N ALA A 12 11.34 7.95 -14.58
CA ALA A 12 10.39 9.06 -14.49
C ALA A 12 10.49 10.02 -15.67
N GLU A 13 11.71 10.34 -16.08
CA GLU A 13 11.97 11.31 -17.16
C GLU A 13 11.67 10.75 -18.55
N GLU A 14 12.00 9.47 -18.79
CA GLU A 14 11.82 8.83 -20.10
C GLU A 14 10.36 8.53 -20.44
N ASN A 15 9.50 8.33 -19.44
CA ASN A 15 8.13 7.81 -19.64
C ASN A 15 7.03 8.72 -19.07
N ASP A 16 7.37 9.93 -18.62
CA ASP A 16 6.47 10.86 -17.90
C ASP A 16 5.64 10.13 -16.80
N SER A 17 6.33 9.23 -16.09
CA SER A 17 5.72 8.23 -15.19
C SER A 17 6.31 8.34 -13.79
N TYR A 18 5.53 8.86 -12.85
CA TYR A 18 6.01 9.22 -11.52
C TYR A 18 5.75 8.13 -10.46
N GLY A 19 6.62 8.08 -9.45
CA GLY A 19 6.47 7.33 -8.20
C GLY A 19 6.55 8.29 -7.01
N ALA A 20 6.41 7.76 -5.79
CA ALA A 20 6.41 8.55 -4.57
C ALA A 20 7.64 9.45 -4.40
N THR A 21 8.84 9.04 -4.83
CA THR A 21 10.08 9.84 -4.73
C THR A 21 10.27 10.79 -5.90
N THR A 22 9.58 10.58 -7.03
CA THR A 22 9.70 11.41 -8.23
C THR A 22 8.48 12.31 -8.46
N ILE A 23 7.51 12.34 -7.54
CA ILE A 23 6.43 13.31 -7.67
C ILE A 23 6.97 14.72 -7.46
N ARG A 24 6.54 15.64 -8.32
CA ARG A 24 6.92 17.05 -8.27
C ARG A 24 5.94 17.92 -7.48
N ASN A 25 6.39 19.11 -7.13
CA ASN A 25 5.61 20.16 -6.46
C ASN A 25 4.24 20.39 -7.11
N ARG A 26 4.18 20.41 -8.46
CA ARG A 26 2.93 20.58 -9.23
C ARG A 26 1.89 19.47 -9.02
N HIS A 27 2.31 18.27 -8.62
CA HIS A 27 1.42 17.13 -8.41
C HIS A 27 0.68 17.19 -7.07
N ALA A 28 1.17 17.98 -6.12
CA ALA A 28 0.60 18.05 -4.77
C ALA A 28 -0.03 19.41 -4.48
N LYS A 29 -1.24 19.39 -3.91
CA LYS A 29 -1.94 20.58 -3.39
C LYS A 29 -2.31 20.38 -1.94
N VAL A 30 -1.92 21.30 -1.07
CA VAL A 30 -2.24 21.27 0.36
C VAL A 30 -3.29 22.33 0.69
N SER A 31 -4.34 21.93 1.42
CA SER A 31 -5.37 22.83 1.96
C SER A 31 -5.71 22.40 3.38
N GLY A 32 -5.33 23.21 4.37
CA GLY A 32 -5.47 22.87 5.80
C GLY A 32 -4.71 21.59 6.16
N SER A 33 -5.45 20.54 6.55
CA SER A 33 -4.94 19.19 6.81
C SER A 33 -5.09 18.23 5.63
N THR A 34 -5.68 18.69 4.52
CA THR A 34 -5.95 17.88 3.33
C THR A 34 -4.81 18.03 2.33
N VAL A 35 -4.32 16.90 1.82
CA VAL A 35 -3.36 16.81 0.73
C VAL A 35 -4.05 16.11 -0.44
N LYS A 36 -4.03 16.75 -1.61
CA LYS A 36 -4.41 16.12 -2.89
C LYS A 36 -3.15 15.87 -3.70
N ILE A 37 -2.95 14.64 -4.16
CA ILE A 37 -1.80 14.25 -4.99
C ILE A 37 -2.33 13.65 -6.29
N ARG A 38 -1.93 14.21 -7.44
CA ARG A 38 -2.34 13.79 -8.77
C ARG A 38 -1.16 13.66 -9.72
N PHE A 39 -0.97 12.49 -10.31
CA PHE A 39 0.11 12.21 -11.25
C PHE A 39 -0.22 11.00 -12.13
N ARG A 40 0.52 10.83 -13.22
CA ARG A 40 0.53 9.58 -14.01
C ARG A 40 1.66 8.70 -13.51
N GLY A 41 1.35 7.47 -13.11
CA GLY A 41 2.33 6.48 -12.68
C GLY A 41 2.74 5.54 -13.80
N LYS A 42 3.42 4.46 -13.43
CA LYS A 42 3.85 3.39 -14.34
C LYS A 42 2.73 2.96 -15.30
N SER A 43 3.06 2.87 -16.59
CA SER A 43 2.13 2.52 -17.68
C SER A 43 0.99 3.52 -17.87
N GLY A 44 1.22 4.79 -17.51
CA GLY A 44 0.25 5.88 -17.70
C GLY A 44 -0.94 5.87 -16.75
N VAL A 45 -0.95 5.00 -15.75
CA VAL A 45 -2.06 4.87 -14.79
C VAL A 45 -2.22 6.15 -13.98
N ALA A 46 -3.40 6.77 -14.07
CA ALA A 46 -3.70 7.97 -13.30
C ALA A 46 -3.90 7.66 -11.82
N HIS A 47 -3.23 8.42 -10.96
CA HIS A 47 -3.43 8.40 -9.52
C HIS A 47 -4.05 9.72 -9.07
N ASP A 48 -5.18 9.66 -8.34
CA ASP A 48 -5.81 10.79 -7.66
C ASP A 48 -6.03 10.41 -6.19
N LEU A 49 -5.18 10.94 -5.30
CA LEU A 49 -5.16 10.62 -3.89
C LEU A 49 -5.58 11.83 -3.08
N LYS A 50 -6.56 11.65 -2.18
CA LYS A 50 -6.95 12.64 -1.17
C LYS A 50 -6.65 12.09 0.22
N LEU A 51 -5.78 12.77 0.96
CA LEU A 51 -5.35 12.39 2.31
C LEU A 51 -5.73 13.49 3.29
N ASN A 52 -6.41 13.15 4.38
CA ASN A 52 -6.64 14.07 5.50
C ASN A 52 -5.68 13.70 6.64
N HIS A 53 -4.57 14.42 6.75
CA HIS A 53 -3.51 14.14 7.71
C HIS A 53 -2.67 15.40 8.01
N ALA A 54 -2.94 16.05 9.14
CA ALA A 54 -2.30 17.33 9.50
C ALA A 54 -0.76 17.28 9.51
N ARG A 55 -0.15 16.24 10.09
CA ARG A 55 1.32 16.08 10.08
C ARG A 55 1.89 15.97 8.67
N LEU A 56 1.30 15.12 7.80
CA LEU A 56 1.73 14.97 6.41
C LEU A 56 1.55 16.28 5.63
N ALA A 57 0.43 16.98 5.80
CA ALA A 57 0.20 18.28 5.17
C ALA A 57 1.24 19.33 5.61
N LYS A 58 1.72 19.27 6.85
CA LYS A 58 2.78 20.15 7.35
C LYS A 58 4.14 19.80 6.74
N VAL A 59 4.46 18.51 6.62
CA VAL A 59 5.69 18.03 5.96
C VAL A 59 5.70 18.43 4.49
N ILE A 60 4.62 18.14 3.74
CA ILE A 60 4.54 18.45 2.31
C ILE A 60 4.67 19.95 2.05
N ARG A 61 4.07 20.81 2.89
CA ARG A 61 4.26 22.27 2.76
C ARG A 61 5.73 22.67 2.91
N ARG A 62 6.40 22.17 3.95
CA ARG A 62 7.82 22.46 4.17
C ARG A 62 8.68 22.03 2.99
N CYS A 63 8.40 20.88 2.39
CA CYS A 63 9.14 20.45 1.21
C CYS A 63 8.81 21.33 -0.02
N GLN A 64 7.58 21.82 -0.17
CA GLN A 64 7.21 22.77 -1.24
C GLN A 64 7.83 24.16 -1.06
N ASP A 65 8.25 24.52 0.16
CA ASP A 65 8.96 25.78 0.44
C ASP A 65 10.46 25.71 0.06
N LEU A 66 11.00 24.50 -0.15
CA LEU A 66 12.38 24.31 -0.60
C LEU A 66 12.52 24.60 -2.10
N PRO A 67 13.68 25.14 -2.55
CA PRO A 67 13.95 25.31 -3.97
C PRO A 67 14.03 23.94 -4.67
N GLY A 68 13.47 23.84 -5.87
CA GLY A 68 13.50 22.61 -6.68
C GLY A 68 12.15 22.24 -7.29
N GLN A 69 12.15 21.17 -8.09
CA GLN A 69 10.92 20.65 -8.70
C GLN A 69 10.34 19.45 -7.94
N GLU A 70 11.19 18.64 -7.32
CA GLU A 70 10.78 17.42 -6.62
C GLU A 70 10.06 17.74 -5.31
N LEU A 71 9.04 16.94 -4.98
CA LEU A 71 8.18 17.22 -3.83
C LEU A 71 8.81 16.83 -2.51
N PHE A 72 9.60 15.76 -2.49
CA PHE A 72 10.24 15.28 -1.27
C PHE A 72 11.71 15.61 -1.34
N ALA A 73 12.08 16.71 -0.71
CA ALA A 73 13.45 17.15 -0.52
C ALA A 73 13.65 17.52 0.95
N TYR A 74 14.91 17.56 1.37
CA TYR A 74 15.34 18.00 2.70
C TYR A 74 16.57 18.89 2.60
N GLU A 75 16.76 19.74 3.59
CA GLU A 75 17.97 20.55 3.76
C GLU A 75 18.89 19.85 4.75
N ASP A 76 20.17 19.71 4.40
CA ASP A 76 21.19 19.18 5.30
C ASP A 76 21.71 20.23 6.28
N GLU A 77 22.64 19.84 7.16
CA GLU A 77 23.23 20.73 8.17
C GLU A 77 24.01 21.92 7.58
N GLN A 78 24.35 21.87 6.28
CA GLN A 78 25.10 22.90 5.57
C GLN A 78 24.18 23.82 4.76
N GLY A 79 22.86 23.65 4.87
CA GLY A 79 21.88 24.42 4.12
C GLY A 79 21.70 23.94 2.67
N LYS A 80 22.26 22.78 2.30
CA LYS A 80 22.15 22.24 0.95
C LYS A 80 20.89 21.38 0.84
N VAL A 81 20.12 21.60 -0.22
CA VAL A 81 18.91 20.84 -0.53
C VAL A 81 19.27 19.55 -1.27
N HIS A 82 18.69 18.44 -0.81
CA HIS A 82 18.81 17.10 -1.38
C HIS A 82 17.42 16.52 -1.65
N ASP A 83 17.26 15.92 -2.81
CA ASP A 83 16.05 15.18 -3.15
C ASP A 83 16.04 13.81 -2.44
N VAL A 84 14.86 13.34 -2.05
CA VAL A 84 14.67 12.01 -1.47
C VAL A 84 14.43 11.01 -2.60
N GLY A 85 15.45 10.21 -2.89
CA GLY A 85 15.42 9.16 -3.89
C GLY A 85 14.92 7.81 -3.37
N SER A 86 14.86 6.85 -4.30
CA SER A 86 14.43 5.48 -3.99
C SER A 86 15.42 4.72 -3.10
N ALA A 87 16.71 5.07 -3.17
CA ALA A 87 17.75 4.51 -2.33
C ALA A 87 17.52 4.89 -0.85
N ASP A 88 17.28 6.18 -0.59
CA ASP A 88 17.03 6.71 0.77
C ASP A 88 15.84 6.04 1.44
N VAL A 89 14.76 5.80 0.68
CA VAL A 89 13.58 5.11 1.20
C VAL A 89 13.89 3.66 1.57
N ASN A 90 14.62 2.93 0.73
CA ASN A 90 14.95 1.53 1.05
C ASN A 90 16.00 1.40 2.14
N GLU A 91 16.92 2.36 2.24
CA GLU A 91 17.86 2.48 3.36
C GLU A 91 17.12 2.69 4.67
N TYR A 92 16.23 3.67 4.73
CA TYR A 92 15.41 3.90 5.91
C TYR A 92 14.57 2.67 6.30
N LEU A 93 14.00 1.96 5.31
CA LEU A 93 13.24 0.73 5.60
C LEU A 93 14.13 -0.38 6.17
N ARG A 94 15.35 -0.52 5.66
CA ARG A 94 16.33 -1.47 6.18
C ARG A 94 16.72 -1.13 7.63
N GLU A 95 16.98 0.13 7.94
CA GLU A 95 17.30 0.57 9.30
C GLU A 95 16.12 0.35 10.26
N ALA A 96 14.91 0.74 9.85
CA ALA A 96 13.74 0.70 10.71
C ALA A 96 13.14 -0.71 10.87
N CYS A 97 13.31 -1.60 9.89
CA CYS A 97 12.61 -2.90 9.82
C CYS A 97 13.55 -4.11 9.59
N GLY A 98 14.85 -3.89 9.39
CA GLY A 98 15.83 -4.90 9.01
C GLY A 98 15.85 -5.23 7.51
N ASP A 99 16.82 -6.04 7.08
CA ASP A 99 17.11 -6.33 5.65
C ASP A 99 16.00 -7.07 4.88
N ARG A 100 14.94 -7.51 5.56
CA ARG A 100 13.88 -8.33 4.97
C ARG A 100 12.72 -7.52 4.41
N VAL A 101 12.73 -6.20 4.56
CA VAL A 101 11.63 -5.33 4.16
C VAL A 101 12.09 -4.33 3.11
N THR A 102 11.39 -4.33 1.99
CA THR A 102 11.59 -3.39 0.89
C THR A 102 10.32 -2.57 0.65
N ALA A 103 10.44 -1.51 -0.16
CA ALA A 103 9.29 -0.76 -0.64
C ALA A 103 8.20 -1.62 -1.33
N LYS A 104 8.61 -2.74 -1.95
CA LYS A 104 7.67 -3.67 -2.60
C LYS A 104 6.78 -4.37 -1.59
N ASP A 105 7.32 -4.72 -0.42
CA ASP A 105 6.60 -5.43 0.64
C ASP A 105 5.46 -4.58 1.22
N ILE A 106 5.64 -3.26 1.27
CA ILE A 106 4.58 -2.32 1.65
C ILE A 106 3.38 -2.46 0.70
N ARG A 107 3.61 -2.60 -0.62
CA ARG A 107 2.53 -2.79 -1.59
C ARG A 107 1.85 -4.15 -1.44
N THR A 108 2.60 -5.20 -1.10
CA THR A 108 2.04 -6.53 -0.81
C THR A 108 1.18 -6.54 0.45
N TRP A 109 1.63 -5.85 1.50
CA TRP A 109 0.85 -5.63 2.71
C TRP A 109 -0.46 -4.92 2.38
N VAL A 110 -0.39 -3.79 1.68
CA VAL A 110 -1.57 -3.00 1.31
C VAL A 110 -2.53 -3.78 0.41
N GLY A 111 -2.03 -4.53 -0.58
CA GLY A 111 -2.86 -5.36 -1.45
C GLY A 111 -3.63 -6.43 -0.66
N SER A 112 -2.96 -7.08 0.30
CA SER A 112 -3.57 -8.08 1.18
C SER A 112 -4.60 -7.47 2.14
N VAL A 113 -4.33 -6.28 2.69
CA VAL A 113 -5.29 -5.51 3.50
C VAL A 113 -6.54 -5.16 2.68
N ARG A 114 -6.37 -4.68 1.45
CA ARG A 114 -7.50 -4.39 0.55
C ARG A 114 -8.33 -5.63 0.21
N ALA A 115 -7.68 -6.78 0.05
CA ALA A 115 -8.38 -8.04 -0.15
C ALA A 115 -9.26 -8.42 1.06
N ILE A 116 -8.74 -8.27 2.28
CA ILE A 116 -9.52 -8.49 3.51
C ILE A 116 -10.72 -7.54 3.60
N GLU A 117 -10.52 -6.26 3.32
CA GLU A 117 -11.62 -5.27 3.31
C GLU A 117 -12.68 -5.61 2.26
N ALA A 118 -12.28 -6.10 1.09
CA ALA A 118 -13.21 -6.54 0.04
C ALA A 118 -14.00 -7.78 0.48
N LEU A 119 -13.36 -8.75 1.11
CA LEU A 119 -14.03 -9.93 1.68
C LEU A 119 -15.06 -9.55 2.75
N TRP A 120 -14.75 -8.57 3.60
CA TRP A 120 -15.71 -8.05 4.57
C TRP A 120 -16.95 -7.46 3.92
N LYS A 121 -16.79 -6.75 2.79
CA LYS A 121 -17.92 -6.21 2.02
C LYS A 121 -18.75 -7.31 1.34
N LEU A 122 -18.10 -8.37 0.86
CA LEU A 122 -18.78 -9.50 0.24
C LEU A 122 -19.51 -10.39 1.23
N GLY A 123 -19.22 -10.29 2.52
CA GLY A 123 -19.85 -11.08 3.57
C GLY A 123 -19.43 -12.55 3.57
N LYS A 124 -19.96 -13.31 4.54
CA LYS A 124 -19.72 -14.74 4.66
C LYS A 124 -20.55 -15.52 3.64
N VAL A 125 -20.02 -16.66 3.21
CA VAL A 125 -20.67 -17.60 2.29
C VAL A 125 -20.46 -19.02 2.82
N ASN A 126 -21.37 -19.94 2.49
CA ASN A 126 -21.11 -21.35 2.68
C ASN A 126 -20.24 -21.86 1.52
N TYR A 127 -18.97 -22.17 1.79
CA TYR A 127 -18.03 -22.62 0.74
C TYR A 127 -18.39 -23.99 0.18
N GLU A 128 -19.13 -24.82 0.92
CA GLU A 128 -19.57 -26.15 0.47
C GLU A 128 -20.66 -26.04 -0.61
N GLU A 129 -21.44 -24.96 -0.58
CA GLU A 129 -22.50 -24.69 -1.55
C GLU A 129 -22.00 -23.93 -2.79
N LEU A 130 -20.75 -23.43 -2.78
CA LEU A 130 -20.21 -22.69 -3.90
C LEU A 130 -19.73 -23.61 -5.02
N THR A 131 -20.23 -23.37 -6.22
CA THR A 131 -19.64 -23.96 -7.43
C THR A 131 -18.19 -23.47 -7.62
N LYS A 132 -17.36 -24.26 -8.31
CA LYS A 132 -15.99 -23.87 -8.69
C LYS A 132 -15.95 -22.54 -9.45
N LYS A 133 -16.99 -22.24 -10.25
CA LYS A 133 -17.12 -20.97 -10.98
C LYS A 133 -17.38 -19.81 -10.02
N ALA A 134 -18.37 -19.95 -9.14
CA ALA A 134 -18.71 -18.91 -8.16
C ALA A 134 -17.54 -18.58 -7.22
N LEU A 135 -16.77 -19.60 -6.80
CA LEU A 135 -15.55 -19.39 -6.01
C LEU A 135 -14.52 -18.54 -6.78
N LYS A 136 -14.25 -18.89 -8.04
CA LYS A 136 -13.29 -18.13 -8.87
C LYS A 136 -13.75 -16.68 -9.10
N GLU A 137 -15.04 -16.47 -9.32
CA GLU A 137 -15.63 -15.14 -9.50
C GLU A 137 -15.51 -14.30 -8.23
N ARG A 138 -15.80 -14.91 -7.07
CA ARG A 138 -15.61 -14.28 -5.75
C ARG A 138 -14.17 -13.86 -5.51
N GLU A 139 -13.20 -14.74 -5.74
CA GLU A 139 -11.78 -14.38 -5.59
C GLU A 139 -11.35 -13.30 -6.58
N CYS A 140 -11.83 -13.39 -7.82
CA CYS A 140 -11.53 -12.40 -8.86
C CYS A 140 -12.04 -11.01 -8.46
N SER A 141 -13.25 -10.91 -7.93
CA SER A 141 -13.82 -9.63 -7.49
C SER A 141 -13.04 -9.01 -6.31
N VAL A 142 -12.58 -9.84 -5.36
CA VAL A 142 -11.70 -9.41 -4.26
C VAL A 142 -10.38 -8.84 -4.80
N ILE A 143 -9.73 -9.57 -5.72
CA ILE A 143 -8.43 -9.16 -6.27
C ILE A 143 -8.58 -7.92 -7.14
N LYS A 144 -9.70 -7.77 -7.85
CA LYS A 144 -9.98 -6.61 -8.70
C LYS A 144 -9.92 -5.31 -7.89
N GLY A 145 -10.50 -5.27 -6.70
CA GLY A 145 -10.41 -4.09 -5.83
C GLY A 145 -8.97 -3.74 -5.41
N ALA A 146 -8.15 -4.75 -5.11
CA ALA A 146 -6.73 -4.53 -4.80
C ALA A 146 -5.92 -4.09 -6.05
N ALA A 147 -6.26 -4.63 -7.22
CA ALA A 147 -5.62 -4.32 -8.49
C ALA A 147 -5.88 -2.88 -8.94
N GLU A 148 -7.14 -2.45 -8.87
CA GLU A 148 -7.55 -1.06 -9.12
C GLU A 148 -6.84 -0.10 -8.15
N PHE A 149 -6.83 -0.42 -6.86
CA PHE A 149 -6.18 0.42 -5.85
C PHE A 149 -4.67 0.56 -6.07
N LEU A 150 -3.98 -0.51 -6.47
CA LEU A 150 -2.52 -0.53 -6.62
C LEU A 150 -2.04 -0.09 -8.02
N GLY A 151 -2.95 0.11 -8.98
CA GLY A 151 -2.62 0.36 -10.38
C GLY A 151 -1.88 -0.83 -11.00
N ASN A 152 -2.50 -2.02 -10.97
CA ASN A 152 -1.98 -3.29 -11.49
C ASN A 152 -3.09 -4.06 -12.22
N THR A 153 -2.72 -5.05 -13.03
CA THR A 153 -3.68 -6.04 -13.53
C THR A 153 -4.08 -7.03 -12.42
N VAL A 154 -5.25 -7.64 -12.55
CA VAL A 154 -5.72 -8.70 -11.63
C VAL A 154 -4.72 -9.86 -11.55
N ALA A 155 -4.14 -10.28 -12.68
CA ALA A 155 -3.16 -11.35 -12.72
C ALA A 155 -1.89 -11.00 -11.93
N VAL A 156 -1.38 -9.77 -12.08
CA VAL A 156 -0.20 -9.29 -11.35
C VAL A 156 -0.48 -9.19 -9.85
N CYS A 157 -1.66 -8.68 -9.47
CA CYS A 157 -2.05 -8.60 -8.06
C CYS A 157 -2.23 -9.97 -7.42
N ARG A 158 -2.87 -10.92 -8.13
CA ARG A 158 -3.02 -12.31 -7.69
C ARG A 158 -1.67 -12.97 -7.43
N LYS A 159 -0.70 -12.75 -8.33
CA LYS A 159 0.61 -13.41 -8.26
C LYS A 159 1.55 -12.78 -7.22
N TYR A 160 1.50 -11.47 -7.02
CA TYR A 160 2.57 -10.75 -6.30
C TYR A 160 2.13 -9.86 -5.14
N TYR A 161 0.86 -9.44 -5.06
CA TYR A 161 0.45 -8.38 -4.12
C TYR A 161 -0.66 -8.76 -3.16
N VAL A 162 -1.36 -9.87 -3.39
CA VAL A 162 -2.34 -10.42 -2.45
C VAL A 162 -1.77 -11.73 -1.89
N HIS A 163 -1.55 -11.77 -0.58
CA HIS A 163 -1.01 -12.95 0.09
C HIS A 163 -2.02 -14.11 0.02
N PRO A 164 -1.62 -15.31 -0.44
CA PRO A 164 -2.56 -16.44 -0.66
C PRO A 164 -3.26 -16.89 0.62
N GLY A 165 -2.59 -16.74 1.77
CA GLY A 165 -3.18 -17.03 3.08
C GLY A 165 -4.47 -16.26 3.39
N VAL A 166 -4.74 -15.12 2.72
CA VAL A 166 -6.02 -14.40 2.86
C VAL A 166 -7.18 -15.26 2.38
N PHE A 167 -7.06 -15.91 1.21
CA PHE A 167 -8.11 -16.77 0.67
C PHE A 167 -8.22 -18.10 1.41
N GLU A 168 -7.09 -18.64 1.88
CA GLU A 168 -7.11 -19.83 2.75
C GLU A 168 -7.87 -19.55 4.05
N ALA A 169 -7.61 -18.40 4.69
CA ALA A 169 -8.32 -17.99 5.90
C ALA A 169 -9.81 -17.72 5.64
N ASP A 170 -10.14 -17.12 4.49
CA ASP A 170 -11.52 -16.85 4.09
C ASP A 170 -12.33 -18.14 3.97
N ARG A 171 -11.79 -19.13 3.24
CA ARG A 171 -12.40 -20.46 3.09
C ARG A 171 -12.54 -21.20 4.42
N ALA A 172 -11.60 -21.00 5.34
CA ALA A 172 -11.64 -21.57 6.69
C ALA A 172 -12.55 -20.77 7.66
N GLY A 173 -13.28 -19.76 7.20
CA GLY A 173 -14.17 -18.93 8.03
C GLY A 173 -13.44 -17.99 9.01
N ASN A 174 -12.14 -17.80 8.84
CA ASN A 174 -11.27 -17.01 9.72
C ASN A 174 -11.19 -15.52 9.33
N ILE A 175 -11.78 -15.12 8.21
CA ILE A 175 -11.96 -13.70 7.86
C ILE A 175 -13.31 -13.22 8.39
N HIS A 176 -13.27 -12.41 9.45
CA HIS A 176 -14.48 -11.88 10.08
C HIS A 176 -14.41 -10.36 10.22
N VAL A 177 -15.56 -9.70 10.07
CA VAL A 177 -15.70 -8.27 10.34
C VAL A 177 -15.51 -8.06 11.85
N PRO A 178 -14.61 -7.17 12.29
CA PRO A 178 -14.39 -6.96 13.70
C PRO A 178 -15.61 -6.31 14.38
N ARG A 179 -16.07 -6.88 15.50
CA ARG A 179 -17.03 -6.25 16.40
C ARG A 179 -16.32 -5.11 17.14
N ALA A 180 -16.54 -3.87 16.70
CA ALA A 180 -16.05 -2.61 17.28
C ALA A 180 -14.60 -2.63 17.82
N VAL A 181 -13.65 -2.14 17.04
CA VAL A 181 -12.25 -2.04 17.47
C VAL A 181 -12.03 -0.69 18.15
N GLY A 182 -11.70 -0.69 19.44
CA GLY A 182 -11.09 0.49 20.07
C GLY A 182 -9.82 0.90 19.32
N LYS A 183 -9.50 2.20 19.30
CA LYS A 183 -8.27 2.72 18.67
C LYS A 183 -7.01 2.38 19.48
N SER A 184 -6.76 1.10 19.77
CA SER A 184 -5.52 0.66 20.42
C SER A 184 -4.52 0.15 19.37
N GLY A 185 -3.27 0.61 19.42
CA GLY A 185 -2.14 -0.03 18.74
C GLY A 185 -1.85 0.37 17.28
N GLY A 186 -2.26 1.55 16.81
CA GLY A 186 -1.76 2.14 15.55
C GLY A 186 -2.19 1.49 14.21
N LEU A 187 -2.64 0.23 14.23
CA LEU A 187 -3.07 -0.52 13.05
C LEU A 187 -4.59 -0.45 12.84
N ALA A 188 -5.00 -0.32 11.58
CA ALA A 188 -6.40 -0.45 11.17
C ALA A 188 -6.92 -1.88 11.41
N PRO A 189 -8.24 -2.08 11.50
CA PRO A 189 -8.80 -3.41 11.76
C PRO A 189 -8.35 -4.49 10.76
N ALA A 190 -8.29 -4.18 9.46
CA ALA A 190 -7.87 -5.12 8.43
C ALA A 190 -6.35 -5.42 8.51
N GLU A 191 -5.55 -4.45 8.93
CA GLU A 191 -4.11 -4.61 9.20
C GLU A 191 -3.89 -5.55 10.39
N LYS A 192 -4.67 -5.42 11.47
CA LYS A 192 -4.64 -6.34 12.61
C LYS A 192 -5.02 -7.76 12.22
N MET A 193 -6.06 -7.92 11.40
CA MET A 193 -6.48 -9.23 10.88
C MET A 193 -5.34 -9.89 10.09
N LEU A 194 -4.74 -9.14 9.15
CA LEU A 194 -3.63 -9.65 8.36
C LEU A 194 -2.44 -10.04 9.24
N LEU A 195 -2.07 -9.21 10.21
CA LEU A 195 -0.98 -9.51 11.14
C LEU A 195 -1.23 -10.82 11.91
N ASN A 196 -2.45 -11.00 12.42
CA ASN A 196 -2.82 -12.20 13.16
C ASN A 196 -2.81 -13.46 12.27
N LEU A 197 -3.28 -13.34 11.03
CA LEU A 197 -3.23 -14.42 10.03
C LEU A 197 -1.79 -14.85 9.76
N LEU A 198 -0.90 -13.90 9.50
CA LEU A 198 0.51 -14.19 9.20
C LEU A 198 1.27 -14.76 10.42
N ARG A 199 0.94 -14.30 11.63
CA ARG A 199 1.50 -14.86 12.87
C ARG A 199 1.08 -16.31 13.08
N LYS A 200 -0.19 -16.65 12.85
CA LYS A 200 -0.69 -18.03 12.97
C LYS A 200 0.00 -18.98 11.98
N LYS A 201 0.18 -18.57 10.71
CA LYS A 201 0.91 -19.37 9.72
C LYS A 201 2.35 -19.68 10.16
N LYS A 202 3.10 -18.67 10.62
CA LYS A 202 4.47 -18.88 11.12
C LYS A 202 4.54 -19.86 12.29
N VAL A 203 3.53 -19.88 13.17
CA VAL A 203 3.49 -20.83 14.30
C VAL A 203 3.21 -22.25 13.82
N CYS A 204 2.32 -22.44 12.84
CA CYS A 204 2.04 -23.76 12.27
C CYS A 204 3.25 -24.31 11.50
N GLU A 205 3.92 -23.50 10.68
CA GLU A 205 5.13 -23.90 9.93
C GLU A 205 6.28 -24.31 10.86
N ARG A 206 6.47 -23.62 11.99
CA ARG A 206 7.49 -23.98 12.99
C ARG A 206 7.20 -25.23 13.81
N ARG A 207 5.93 -25.64 13.91
CA ARG A 207 5.53 -26.86 14.62
C ARG A 207 5.58 -28.11 13.71
N ALA A 208 5.64 -27.91 12.40
CA ALA A 208 5.68 -28.97 11.40
C ALA A 208 7.11 -29.27 10.91
N ALA A 209 8.12 -28.53 11.38
CA ALA A 209 9.54 -28.73 11.12
C ALA A 209 10.23 -29.24 12.38
#